data_AF-A0A0G0ICZ8-F1
#
_entry.id   AF-A0A0G0ICZ8-F1
#
_cell.length_a   1.000
_cell.length_b   1.000
_cell.length_c   1.000
_cell.angle_alpha   90.00
_cell.angle_beta   90.00
_cell.angle_gamma   90.00
#
_symmetry.space_group_name_H-M   'P 1'
#
loop_
_entity.id
_entity.type
_entity.pdbx_description
1 polymer ?
#
loop_
_entity_poly.entity_id
_entity_poly.type
_entity_poly.pdbx_seq_one_letter_code
_entity_poly.pdbx_strand_id
1 'polypeptide(L)'
;MNKLNFNYNLKKDAWSWVLIAKDKNIWGLNWREQIPQIPDDLLVKIEKATFAGAQKIVENHIEKDSKKIYKSKVMKSEMQALEKSWHLVSEKYFKILSDITGKPIFTDKFDCYFTTGFMCPYSEKESWFMVSMWHSIPFSITTICHEIMHLQFLYYYRNYLKKKGLTNDQIEDLKESLTFLLDQAEFNSIILSGDGGYPEHDKLRKKLGEIWSKNKDFQNLLDEAIIFIKK
;
A
#
# COMPACT_ATOMS: atom_id res chain seq x y z
N MET A 1 -4.98 8.50 19.98
CA MET A 1 -3.62 8.98 19.65
C MET A 1 -3.38 8.69 18.18
N ASN A 2 -2.97 9.70 17.38
CA ASN A 2 -2.60 9.46 15.99
C ASN A 2 -1.28 8.66 15.96
N LYS A 3 -1.31 7.48 15.35
CA LYS A 3 -0.16 6.58 15.20
C LYS A 3 0.61 6.84 13.89
N LEU A 4 0.18 7.76 13.03
CA LEU A 4 0.71 7.96 11.68
C LEU A 4 1.37 9.33 11.51
N ASN A 5 2.65 9.36 11.12
CA ASN A 5 3.35 10.59 10.78
C ASN A 5 3.45 10.75 9.27
N PHE A 6 3.13 11.94 8.76
CA PHE A 6 3.22 12.26 7.34
C PHE A 6 4.52 13.00 7.03
N ASN A 7 5.25 12.55 6.01
CA ASN A 7 6.57 13.09 5.67
C ASN A 7 6.86 13.03 4.15
N TYR A 8 7.94 13.69 3.74
CA TYR A 8 8.54 13.52 2.41
C TYR A 8 10.03 13.20 2.55
N ASN A 9 10.52 12.26 1.73
CA ASN A 9 11.93 11.91 1.68
C ASN A 9 12.36 11.65 0.23
N LEU A 10 13.23 12.50 -0.31
CA LEU A 10 13.70 12.42 -1.69
C LEU A 10 14.31 11.06 -2.05
N LYS A 11 15.08 10.45 -1.15
CA LYS A 11 15.72 9.15 -1.41
C LYS A 11 14.67 8.05 -1.51
N LYS A 12 13.66 8.06 -0.65
CA LYS A 12 12.54 7.11 -0.69
C LYS A 12 11.67 7.33 -1.93
N ASP A 13 11.39 8.58 -2.29
CA ASP A 13 10.67 8.94 -3.52
C ASP A 13 11.39 8.39 -4.76
N ALA A 14 12.68 8.70 -4.91
CA ALA A 14 13.49 8.17 -6.00
C ALA A 14 13.61 6.65 -5.98
N TRP A 15 13.74 6.03 -4.81
CA TRP A 15 13.74 4.58 -4.64
C TRP A 15 12.44 3.96 -5.17
N SER A 16 11.28 4.58 -4.89
CA SER A 16 9.98 4.09 -5.37
C SER A 16 9.89 4.09 -6.89
N TRP A 17 10.40 5.13 -7.55
CA TRP A 17 10.43 5.18 -9.02
C TRP A 17 11.29 4.07 -9.59
N VAL A 18 12.47 3.83 -9.01
CA VAL A 18 13.40 2.78 -9.49
C VAL A 18 12.84 1.39 -9.26
N LEU A 19 12.20 1.15 -8.12
CA LEU A 19 11.57 -0.12 -7.80
C LEU A 19 10.59 -0.51 -8.91
N ILE A 20 9.64 0.36 -9.20
CA ILE A 20 8.58 0.08 -10.19
C ILE A 20 9.13 0.10 -11.61
N ALA A 21 10.08 0.98 -11.93
CA ALA A 21 10.69 1.00 -13.26
C ALA A 21 11.52 -0.26 -13.57
N LYS A 22 12.01 -0.97 -12.55
CA LYS A 22 12.76 -2.23 -12.73
C LYS A 22 11.88 -3.47 -12.60
N ASP A 23 10.81 -3.39 -11.80
CA ASP A 23 9.84 -4.47 -11.67
C ASP A 23 8.65 -4.27 -12.62
N LYS A 24 8.67 -5.00 -13.73
CA LYS A 24 7.62 -4.93 -14.76
C LYS A 24 6.38 -5.75 -14.41
N ASN A 25 6.45 -6.59 -13.38
CA ASN A 25 5.31 -7.35 -12.91
C ASN A 25 4.56 -6.53 -11.86
N ILE A 26 3.36 -6.06 -12.21
CA ILE A 26 2.52 -5.24 -11.34
C ILE A 26 1.10 -5.80 -11.28
N TRP A 27 1.01 -7.10 -11.05
CA TRP A 27 -0.22 -7.82 -10.74
C TRP A 27 -1.32 -7.64 -11.81
N GLY A 28 -0.95 -7.79 -13.07
CA GLY A 28 -1.87 -7.71 -14.22
C GLY A 28 -2.20 -6.30 -14.71
N LEU A 29 -1.62 -5.25 -14.11
CA LEU A 29 -1.77 -3.87 -14.60
C LEU A 29 -0.83 -3.55 -15.78
N ASN A 30 -1.16 -2.50 -16.54
CA ASN A 30 -0.27 -1.96 -17.56
C ASN A 30 0.91 -1.22 -16.91
N TRP A 31 2.10 -1.81 -16.97
CA TRP A 31 3.31 -1.28 -16.35
C TRP A 31 3.65 0.15 -16.75
N ARG A 32 3.51 0.50 -18.04
CA ARG A 32 3.88 1.83 -18.52
C ARG A 32 3.00 2.93 -17.94
N GLU A 33 1.72 2.61 -17.68
CA GLU A 33 0.73 3.50 -17.07
C GLU A 33 0.97 3.73 -15.58
N GLN A 34 1.82 2.93 -14.92
CA GLN A 34 2.20 3.11 -13.52
C GLN A 34 3.48 3.93 -13.32
N ILE A 35 4.21 4.19 -14.41
CA ILE A 35 5.38 5.06 -14.43
C ILE A 35 5.27 6.23 -15.44
N PRO A 36 4.11 6.87 -15.63
CA PRO A 36 3.92 7.92 -16.64
C PRO A 36 4.79 9.15 -16.37
N GLN A 37 5.19 9.36 -15.11
CA GLN A 37 6.09 10.41 -14.68
C GLN A 37 7.55 10.22 -15.10
N ILE A 38 7.93 9.01 -15.57
CA ILE A 38 9.28 8.68 -16.01
C ILE A 38 9.37 8.87 -17.53
N PRO A 39 10.13 9.86 -18.04
CA PRO A 39 10.37 10.00 -19.47
C PRO A 39 11.19 8.82 -20.02
N ASP A 40 11.03 8.51 -21.30
CA ASP A 40 11.66 7.32 -21.89
C ASP A 40 13.20 7.39 -21.85
N ASP A 41 13.80 8.58 -22.02
CA ASP A 41 15.25 8.75 -21.93
C ASP A 41 15.78 8.50 -20.50
N LEU A 42 14.98 8.84 -19.49
CA LEU A 42 15.29 8.55 -18.09
C LEU A 42 15.12 7.06 -17.81
N LEU A 43 14.04 6.45 -18.32
CA LEU A 43 13.76 5.02 -18.15
C LEU A 43 14.91 4.16 -18.68
N VAL A 44 15.42 4.46 -19.87
CA VAL A 44 16.59 3.76 -20.45
C VAL A 44 17.82 3.86 -19.54
N LYS A 45 18.04 5.00 -18.88
CA LYS A 45 19.15 5.19 -17.93
C LYS A 45 18.94 4.37 -16.66
N ILE A 46 17.70 4.32 -16.13
CA ILE A 46 17.32 3.52 -14.97
C ILE A 46 17.55 2.03 -15.25
N GLU A 47 17.04 1.52 -16.39
CA GLU A 47 17.12 0.11 -16.75
C GLU A 47 18.57 -0.38 -16.85
N LYS A 48 19.45 0.42 -17.46
CA LYS A 48 20.88 0.08 -17.65
C LYS A 48 21.73 0.19 -16.38
N ALA A 49 21.31 1.00 -15.40
CA ALA A 49 22.07 1.21 -14.19
C ALA A 49 21.81 0.13 -13.13
N THR A 50 22.76 -0.04 -12.20
CA THR A 50 22.51 -0.76 -10.94
C THR A 50 21.40 -0.05 -10.15
N PHE A 51 20.73 -0.74 -9.23
CA PHE A 51 19.64 -0.13 -8.44
C PHE A 51 20.10 1.17 -7.75
N ALA A 52 21.25 1.14 -7.05
CA ALA A 52 21.80 2.31 -6.37
C ALA A 52 22.20 3.43 -7.35
N GLY A 53 22.71 3.08 -8.55
CA GLY A 53 23.01 4.04 -9.61
C GLY A 53 21.75 4.68 -10.17
N ALA A 54 20.72 3.88 -10.45
CA ALA A 54 19.41 4.32 -10.91
C ALA A 54 18.75 5.26 -9.90
N GLN A 55 18.85 4.96 -8.59
CA GLN A 55 18.28 5.81 -7.55
C GLN A 55 18.93 7.20 -7.57
N LYS A 56 20.26 7.30 -7.64
CA LYS A 56 20.96 8.59 -7.78
C LYS A 56 20.58 9.34 -9.06
N ILE A 57 20.36 8.62 -10.16
CA ILE A 57 19.89 9.22 -11.42
C ILE A 57 18.51 9.85 -11.23
N VAL A 58 17.59 9.14 -10.57
CA VAL A 58 16.24 9.64 -10.29
C VAL A 58 16.25 10.78 -9.27
N GLU A 59 17.03 10.69 -8.18
CA GLU A 59 17.21 11.77 -7.21
C GLU A 59 17.61 13.06 -7.92
N ASN A 60 18.66 13.00 -8.76
CA ASN A 60 19.11 14.13 -9.57
C ASN A 60 18.03 14.66 -10.53
N HIS A 61 17.21 13.77 -11.11
CA HIS A 61 16.13 14.16 -12.01
C HIS A 61 15.04 14.93 -11.25
N ILE A 62 14.57 14.41 -10.13
CA ILE A 62 13.57 15.06 -9.26
C ILE A 62 14.11 16.41 -8.76
N GLU A 63 15.39 16.49 -8.39
CA GLU A 63 15.99 17.72 -7.89
C GLU A 63 16.12 18.83 -8.95
N LYS A 64 16.36 18.44 -10.20
CA LYS A 64 16.51 19.37 -11.34
C LYS A 64 15.18 19.69 -12.03
N ASP A 65 14.07 19.11 -11.58
CA ASP A 65 12.76 19.44 -12.12
C ASP A 65 12.47 20.94 -11.92
N SER A 66 12.27 21.65 -13.04
CA SER A 66 11.87 23.06 -13.06
C SER A 66 10.63 23.36 -12.20
N LYS A 67 9.75 22.37 -12.00
CA LYS A 67 8.52 22.47 -11.20
C LYS A 67 8.71 22.04 -9.75
N LYS A 68 9.91 21.67 -9.31
CA LYS A 68 10.20 21.17 -7.94
C LYS A 68 9.63 22.08 -6.85
N ILE A 69 9.84 23.39 -6.96
CA ILE A 69 9.37 24.37 -5.96
C ILE A 69 7.83 24.36 -5.89
N TYR A 70 7.17 24.33 -7.04
CA TYR A 70 5.71 24.26 -7.11
C TYR A 70 5.18 22.94 -6.56
N LYS A 71 5.73 21.80 -7.01
CA LYS A 71 5.39 20.46 -6.51
C LYS A 71 5.55 20.36 -5.00
N SER A 72 6.61 20.93 -4.43
CA SER A 72 6.83 20.93 -2.98
C SER A 72 5.76 21.70 -2.21
N LYS A 73 5.30 22.85 -2.73
CA LYS A 73 4.20 23.62 -2.12
C LYS A 73 2.86 22.86 -2.19
N VAL A 74 2.57 22.25 -3.34
CA VAL A 74 1.37 21.42 -3.54
C VAL A 74 1.43 20.22 -2.58
N MET A 75 2.50 19.46 -2.59
CA MET A 75 2.69 18.29 -1.72
C MET A 75 2.55 18.65 -0.23
N LYS A 76 3.11 19.79 0.21
CA LYS A 76 2.92 20.25 1.60
C LYS A 76 1.45 20.52 1.92
N SER A 77 0.70 21.11 0.99
CA SER A 77 -0.72 21.40 1.18
C SER A 77 -1.55 20.12 1.20
N GLU A 78 -1.29 19.19 0.28
CA GLU A 78 -1.92 17.86 0.23
C GLU A 78 -1.63 17.06 1.51
N MET A 79 -0.38 17.06 1.98
CA MET A 79 0.02 16.37 3.21
C MET A 79 -0.73 16.89 4.44
N GLN A 80 -0.87 18.22 4.57
CA GLN A 80 -1.63 18.82 5.66
C GLN A 80 -3.12 18.51 5.59
N ALA A 81 -3.69 18.47 4.39
CA ALA A 81 -5.10 18.12 4.20
C ALA A 81 -5.35 16.65 4.51
N LEU A 82 -4.50 15.75 4.00
CA LEU A 82 -4.57 14.32 4.26
C LEU A 82 -4.40 13.99 5.75
N GLU A 83 -3.44 14.64 6.43
CA GLU A 83 -3.23 14.47 7.88
C GLU A 83 -4.50 14.82 8.67
N LYS A 84 -5.12 15.97 8.36
CA LYS A 84 -6.37 16.39 8.99
C LYS A 84 -7.50 15.39 8.73
N SER A 85 -7.65 14.94 7.48
CA SER A 85 -8.67 13.94 7.12
C SER A 85 -8.43 12.61 7.81
N TRP A 86 -7.19 12.14 7.89
CA TRP A 86 -6.83 10.91 8.59
C TRP A 86 -7.16 10.98 10.08
N HIS A 87 -6.87 12.12 10.74
CA HIS A 87 -7.20 12.30 12.16
C HIS A 87 -8.68 12.06 12.47
N LEU A 88 -9.59 12.40 11.55
CA LEU A 88 -11.04 12.21 11.74
C LEU A 88 -11.44 10.73 11.81
N VAL A 89 -10.68 9.85 11.15
CA VAL A 89 -11.06 8.44 10.96
C VAL A 89 -10.12 7.44 11.65
N SER A 90 -8.89 7.85 11.97
CA SER A 90 -7.80 6.98 12.41
C SER A 90 -8.15 6.12 13.64
N GLU A 91 -8.75 6.71 14.68
CA GLU A 91 -9.11 5.97 15.90
C GLU A 91 -10.13 4.87 15.59
N LYS A 92 -11.15 5.20 14.80
CA LYS A 92 -12.17 4.24 14.37
C LYS A 92 -11.57 3.15 13.50
N TYR A 93 -10.69 3.52 12.57
CA TYR A 93 -9.98 2.57 11.71
C TYR A 93 -9.19 1.55 12.53
N PHE A 94 -8.33 2.02 13.44
CA PHE A 94 -7.52 1.13 14.27
C PHE A 94 -8.37 0.24 15.18
N LYS A 95 -9.49 0.76 15.70
CA LYS A 95 -10.44 -0.04 16.46
C LYS A 95 -11.04 -1.16 15.61
N ILE A 96 -11.57 -0.84 14.44
CA ILE A 96 -12.17 -1.85 13.54
C ILE A 96 -11.14 -2.89 13.12
N LEU A 97 -9.93 -2.47 12.72
CA LEU A 97 -8.87 -3.39 12.32
C LEU A 97 -8.49 -4.34 13.47
N SER A 98 -8.40 -3.82 14.69
CA SER A 98 -8.12 -4.64 15.87
C SER A 98 -9.26 -5.61 16.19
N ASP A 99 -10.50 -5.16 16.07
CA ASP A 99 -11.70 -5.97 16.34
C ASP A 99 -11.85 -7.10 15.31
N ILE A 100 -11.67 -6.82 14.01
CA ILE A 100 -11.74 -7.80 12.93
C ILE A 100 -10.62 -8.84 13.07
N THR A 101 -9.38 -8.39 13.24
CA THR A 101 -8.24 -9.33 13.28
C THR A 101 -8.13 -10.06 14.62
N GLY A 102 -8.75 -9.55 15.68
CA GLY A 102 -8.54 -10.05 17.05
C GLY A 102 -7.11 -9.84 17.54
N LYS A 103 -6.39 -8.86 16.98
CA LYS A 103 -5.00 -8.50 17.33
C LYS A 103 -4.91 -7.01 17.64
N PRO A 104 -4.13 -6.61 18.66
CA PRO A 104 -3.84 -5.20 18.87
C PRO A 104 -3.03 -4.64 17.68
N ILE A 105 -3.03 -3.33 17.51
CA ILE A 105 -2.16 -2.69 16.51
C ILE A 105 -0.70 -2.93 16.89
N PHE A 106 0.09 -3.53 15.99
CA PHE A 106 1.43 -4.04 16.32
C PHE A 106 2.46 -2.97 16.67
N THR A 107 2.22 -1.72 16.26
CA THR A 107 3.10 -0.58 16.49
C THR A 107 2.33 0.63 17.00
N ASP A 108 3.02 1.52 17.70
CA ASP A 108 2.55 2.86 18.07
C ASP A 108 2.85 3.90 17.00
N LYS A 109 3.72 3.57 16.04
CA LYS A 109 4.18 4.48 15.01
C LYS A 109 4.24 3.82 13.64
N PHE A 110 3.57 4.46 12.70
CA PHE A 110 3.70 4.29 11.26
C PHE A 110 4.20 5.60 10.65
N ASP A 111 4.99 5.50 9.57
CA ASP A 111 5.37 6.67 8.78
C ASP A 111 4.77 6.56 7.37
N CYS A 112 4.03 7.59 6.95
CA CYS A 112 3.50 7.74 5.59
C CYS A 112 4.37 8.74 4.82
N TYR A 113 5.02 8.28 3.74
CA TYR A 113 5.83 9.14 2.88
C TYR A 113 5.08 9.50 1.60
N PHE A 114 5.11 10.77 1.22
CA PHE A 114 4.63 11.17 -0.10
C PHE A 114 5.62 10.76 -1.19
N THR A 115 5.10 10.28 -2.31
CA THR A 115 5.86 10.03 -3.55
C THR A 115 5.36 10.93 -4.68
N THR A 116 6.27 11.28 -5.58
CA THR A 116 5.96 11.94 -6.85
C THR A 116 5.71 10.92 -7.97
N GLY A 117 5.81 9.62 -7.67
CA GLY A 117 5.31 8.53 -8.52
C GLY A 117 3.85 8.18 -8.24
N PHE A 118 3.30 7.23 -9.00
CA PHE A 118 1.90 6.78 -8.85
C PHE A 118 1.76 5.60 -7.88
N MET A 119 2.68 4.65 -7.94
CA MET A 119 2.66 3.47 -7.06
C MET A 119 3.14 3.81 -5.66
N CYS A 120 2.59 3.10 -4.67
CA CYS A 120 2.71 3.42 -3.25
C CYS A 120 3.38 2.27 -2.47
N PRO A 121 4.69 2.03 -2.63
CA PRO A 121 5.34 0.90 -1.97
C PRO A 121 5.48 1.11 -0.44
N TYR A 122 5.80 0.04 0.26
CA TYR A 122 5.95 0.01 1.72
C TYR A 122 7.21 -0.74 2.18
N SER A 123 7.49 -0.65 3.48
CA SER A 123 8.54 -1.39 4.18
C SER A 123 8.01 -1.96 5.49
N GLU A 124 7.96 -3.29 5.57
CA GLU A 124 7.60 -4.00 6.80
C GLU A 124 8.57 -3.72 7.94
N LYS A 125 9.87 -3.81 7.64
CA LYS A 125 10.95 -3.70 8.64
C LYS A 125 10.92 -2.35 9.36
N GLU A 126 10.60 -1.29 8.63
CA GLU A 126 10.60 0.08 9.15
C GLU A 126 9.18 0.62 9.39
N SER A 127 8.13 -0.19 9.16
CA SER A 127 6.72 0.20 9.35
C SER A 127 6.33 1.50 8.66
N TRP A 128 6.81 1.70 7.44
CA TRP A 128 6.41 2.83 6.62
C TRP A 128 5.80 2.40 5.30
N PHE A 129 4.99 3.27 4.72
CA PHE A 129 4.39 3.11 3.40
C PHE A 129 4.31 4.45 2.68
N MET A 130 3.89 4.43 1.42
CA MET A 130 3.78 5.64 0.60
C MET A 130 2.35 5.98 0.24
N VAL A 131 2.14 7.26 -0.10
CA VAL A 131 0.97 7.74 -0.82
C VAL A 131 1.43 8.65 -1.95
N SER A 132 0.74 8.57 -3.10
CA SER A 132 1.03 9.44 -4.23
C SER A 132 0.42 10.82 -4.04
N MET A 133 1.19 11.87 -4.34
CA MET A 133 0.66 13.25 -4.37
C MET A 133 -0.34 13.50 -5.52
N TRP A 134 -0.48 12.54 -6.44
CA TRP A 134 -1.40 12.62 -7.57
C TRP A 134 -2.77 12.02 -7.27
N HIS A 135 -2.92 11.34 -6.12
CA HIS A 135 -4.18 10.75 -5.69
C HIS A 135 -5.02 11.77 -4.91
N SER A 136 -6.34 11.63 -5.01
CA SER A 136 -7.26 12.43 -4.20
C SER A 136 -7.17 12.01 -2.73
N ILE A 137 -7.52 12.92 -1.81
CA ILE A 137 -7.55 12.61 -0.37
C ILE A 137 -8.38 11.35 -0.06
N PRO A 138 -9.61 11.17 -0.59
CA PRO A 138 -10.37 9.93 -0.40
C PRO A 138 -9.60 8.67 -0.81
N PHE A 139 -8.92 8.71 -1.95
CA PHE A 139 -8.13 7.58 -2.44
C PHE A 139 -6.90 7.33 -1.54
N SER A 140 -6.19 8.40 -1.14
CA SER A 140 -5.05 8.29 -0.23
C SER A 140 -5.42 7.74 1.14
N ILE A 141 -6.63 8.03 1.66
CA ILE A 141 -7.14 7.41 2.89
C ILE A 141 -7.29 5.89 2.71
N THR A 142 -7.85 5.45 1.58
CA THR A 142 -7.94 4.02 1.25
C THR A 142 -6.56 3.39 1.14
N THR A 143 -5.60 4.04 0.48
CA THR A 143 -4.20 3.58 0.45
C THR A 143 -3.61 3.46 1.85
N ILE A 144 -3.82 4.44 2.74
CA ILE A 144 -3.34 4.36 4.14
C ILE A 144 -3.93 3.14 4.85
N CYS A 145 -5.24 2.91 4.71
CA CYS A 145 -5.90 1.75 5.30
C CYS A 145 -5.33 0.44 4.72
N HIS A 146 -5.21 0.35 3.40
CA HIS A 146 -4.63 -0.79 2.69
C HIS A 146 -3.25 -1.16 3.23
N GLU A 147 -2.34 -0.19 3.26
CA GLU A 147 -0.95 -0.44 3.67
C GLU A 147 -0.82 -0.78 5.16
N ILE A 148 -1.61 -0.15 6.04
CA ILE A 148 -1.63 -0.52 7.46
C ILE A 148 -2.17 -1.95 7.64
N MET A 149 -3.19 -2.34 6.87
CA MET A 149 -3.74 -3.70 6.91
C MET A 149 -2.68 -4.72 6.48
N HIS A 150 -1.92 -4.44 5.41
CA HIS A 150 -0.79 -5.26 4.98
C HIS A 150 0.25 -5.45 6.07
N LEU A 151 0.73 -4.35 6.65
CA LEU A 151 1.74 -4.39 7.71
C LEU A 151 1.26 -5.19 8.93
N GLN A 152 0.02 -4.96 9.37
CA GLN A 152 -0.60 -5.68 10.48
C GLN A 152 -0.74 -7.18 10.17
N PHE A 153 -1.21 -7.52 8.96
CA PHE A 153 -1.39 -8.90 8.54
C PHE A 153 -0.07 -9.66 8.49
N LEU A 154 0.95 -9.08 7.85
CA LEU A 154 2.26 -9.71 7.73
C LEU A 154 2.93 -9.88 9.10
N TYR A 155 2.81 -8.89 9.99
CA TYR A 155 3.38 -8.98 11.34
C TYR A 155 2.80 -10.17 12.13
N TYR A 156 1.48 -10.33 12.16
CA TYR A 156 0.84 -11.35 13.00
C TYR A 156 0.69 -12.72 12.34
N TYR A 157 0.45 -12.77 11.02
CA TYR A 157 -0.02 -13.99 10.35
C TYR A 157 1.00 -14.61 9.41
N ARG A 158 2.06 -13.92 8.96
CA ARG A 158 3.06 -14.49 8.04
C ARG A 158 3.64 -15.81 8.57
N ASN A 159 4.02 -15.86 9.85
CA ASN A 159 4.57 -17.09 10.45
C ASN A 159 3.52 -18.19 10.62
N TYR A 160 2.27 -17.84 10.93
CA TYR A 160 1.16 -18.78 11.00
C TYR A 160 0.93 -19.45 9.63
N LEU A 161 0.86 -18.64 8.57
CA LEU A 161 0.62 -19.11 7.20
C LEU A 161 1.77 -19.98 6.67
N LYS A 162 3.02 -19.61 6.97
CA LYS A 162 4.19 -20.45 6.66
C LYS A 162 4.13 -21.81 7.35
N LYS A 163 3.74 -21.85 8.64
CA LYS A 163 3.55 -23.12 9.37
C LYS A 163 2.40 -23.96 8.80
N LYS A 164 1.39 -23.29 8.24
CA LYS A 164 0.31 -23.94 7.49
C LYS A 164 0.72 -24.33 6.07
N GLY A 165 1.95 -24.07 5.64
CA GLY A 165 2.52 -24.54 4.39
C GLY A 165 2.24 -23.66 3.17
N LEU A 166 1.97 -22.37 3.36
CA LEU A 166 1.92 -21.40 2.25
C LEU A 166 3.35 -20.93 1.89
N THR A 167 3.57 -20.71 0.59
CA THR A 167 4.78 -20.05 0.08
C THR A 167 4.73 -18.53 0.34
N ASN A 168 5.84 -17.82 0.11
CA ASN A 168 5.81 -16.36 0.24
C ASN A 168 4.86 -15.73 -0.79
N ASP A 169 4.88 -16.18 -2.05
CA ASP A 169 4.01 -15.63 -3.10
C ASP A 169 2.54 -15.82 -2.77
N GLN A 170 2.16 -17.00 -2.25
CA GLN A 170 0.80 -17.26 -1.77
C GLN A 170 0.38 -16.37 -0.59
N ILE A 171 1.34 -16.00 0.27
CA ILE A 171 1.09 -15.06 1.37
C ILE A 171 0.91 -13.65 0.84
N GLU A 172 1.70 -13.23 -0.15
CA GLU A 172 1.55 -11.92 -0.80
C GLU A 172 0.21 -11.82 -1.55
N ASP A 173 -0.20 -12.86 -2.29
CA ASP A 173 -1.51 -12.90 -2.94
C ASP A 173 -2.66 -12.84 -1.95
N LEU A 174 -2.56 -13.57 -0.83
CA LEU A 174 -3.56 -13.53 0.23
C LEU A 174 -3.60 -12.15 0.90
N LYS A 175 -2.44 -11.55 1.15
CA LYS A 175 -2.30 -10.21 1.74
C LYS A 175 -2.99 -9.17 0.85
N GLU A 176 -2.66 -9.12 -0.43
CA GLU A 176 -3.32 -8.22 -1.41
C GLU A 176 -4.81 -8.50 -1.56
N SER A 177 -5.21 -9.77 -1.48
CA SER A 177 -6.63 -10.14 -1.57
C SER A 177 -7.44 -9.76 -0.34
N LEU A 178 -6.86 -9.76 0.86
CA LEU A 178 -7.57 -9.48 2.11
C LEU A 178 -8.05 -8.03 2.23
N THR A 179 -7.50 -7.10 1.45
CA THR A 179 -7.92 -5.69 1.48
C THR A 179 -9.33 -5.48 0.94
N PHE A 180 -9.98 -6.49 0.36
CA PHE A 180 -11.43 -6.47 0.09
C PHE A 180 -12.26 -6.19 1.35
N LEU A 181 -11.70 -6.47 2.54
CA LEU A 181 -12.32 -6.13 3.83
C LEU A 181 -12.59 -4.63 3.97
N LEU A 182 -11.78 -3.78 3.33
CA LEU A 182 -11.97 -2.31 3.35
C LEU A 182 -13.26 -1.88 2.65
N ASP A 183 -13.79 -2.69 1.74
CA ASP A 183 -15.07 -2.44 1.07
C ASP A 183 -16.27 -3.03 1.82
N GLN A 184 -16.05 -3.61 3.01
CA GLN A 184 -17.12 -4.20 3.82
C GLN A 184 -17.74 -3.18 4.77
N ALA A 185 -18.95 -3.52 5.26
CA ALA A 185 -19.79 -2.64 6.06
C ALA A 185 -19.09 -2.06 7.30
N GLU A 186 -18.12 -2.77 7.86
CA GLU A 186 -17.31 -2.35 8.99
C GLU A 186 -16.57 -1.04 8.71
N PHE A 187 -16.12 -0.83 7.48
CA PHE A 187 -15.31 0.33 7.07
C PHE A 187 -16.09 1.41 6.31
N ASN A 188 -17.40 1.25 6.06
CA ASN A 188 -18.22 2.20 5.29
C ASN A 188 -18.19 3.65 5.79
N SER A 189 -17.94 3.88 7.08
CA SER A 189 -17.84 5.23 7.64
C SER A 189 -16.46 5.88 7.47
N ILE A 190 -15.50 5.15 6.89
CA ILE A 190 -14.10 5.55 6.74
C ILE A 190 -13.75 5.61 5.25
N ILE A 191 -14.10 4.56 4.50
CA ILE A 191 -13.72 4.40 3.10
C ILE A 191 -14.72 5.12 2.21
N LEU A 192 -14.22 6.19 1.57
CA LEU A 192 -14.99 6.99 0.60
C LEU A 192 -14.67 6.61 -0.86
N SER A 193 -13.53 5.97 -1.09
CA SER A 193 -13.10 5.43 -2.38
C SER A 193 -12.77 3.95 -2.17
N GLY A 194 -13.49 3.04 -2.82
CA GLY A 194 -13.28 1.61 -2.60
C GLY A 194 -11.87 1.11 -2.96
N ASP A 195 -11.51 -0.05 -2.41
CA ASP A 195 -10.29 -0.77 -2.71
C ASP A 195 -10.54 -1.76 -3.86
N GLY A 196 -10.15 -1.37 -5.08
CA GLY A 196 -10.36 -2.21 -6.26
C GLY A 196 -9.55 -3.52 -6.26
N GLY A 197 -8.46 -3.59 -5.48
CA GLY A 197 -7.45 -4.63 -5.62
C GLY A 197 -6.78 -4.64 -7.00
N TYR A 198 -5.99 -5.68 -7.26
CA TYR A 198 -5.38 -5.94 -8.55
C TYR A 198 -6.15 -7.03 -9.32
N PRO A 199 -6.18 -6.97 -10.67
CA PRO A 199 -6.89 -7.96 -11.49
C PRO A 199 -6.50 -9.42 -11.21
N GLU A 200 -5.23 -9.68 -10.90
CA GLU A 200 -4.75 -11.04 -10.58
C GLU A 200 -5.40 -11.62 -9.32
N HIS A 201 -5.86 -10.77 -8.40
CA HIS A 201 -6.41 -11.17 -7.10
C HIS A 201 -7.94 -11.26 -7.08
N ASP A 202 -8.63 -10.84 -8.14
CA ASP A 202 -10.11 -10.78 -8.20
C ASP A 202 -10.79 -12.09 -7.81
N LYS A 203 -10.27 -13.22 -8.31
CA LYS A 203 -10.83 -14.55 -8.02
C LYS A 203 -10.73 -14.87 -6.53
N LEU A 204 -9.60 -14.56 -5.90
CA LEU A 204 -9.39 -14.80 -4.47
C LEU A 204 -10.22 -13.83 -3.64
N ARG A 205 -10.23 -12.52 -3.96
CA ARG A 205 -11.08 -11.50 -3.31
C ARG A 205 -12.55 -11.90 -3.30
N LYS A 206 -13.09 -12.31 -4.45
CA LYS A 206 -14.49 -12.78 -4.54
C LYS A 206 -14.76 -13.96 -3.60
N LYS A 207 -13.84 -14.94 -3.59
CA LYS A 207 -13.99 -16.11 -2.73
C LYS A 207 -13.95 -15.75 -1.24
N LEU A 208 -13.03 -14.87 -0.84
CA LEU A 208 -12.93 -14.36 0.52
C LEU A 208 -14.19 -13.59 0.93
N GLY A 209 -14.74 -12.78 0.03
CA GLY A 209 -16.01 -12.07 0.23
C GLY A 209 -17.18 -13.01 0.53
N GLU A 210 -17.31 -14.11 -0.23
CA GLU A 210 -18.34 -15.12 0.01
C GLU A 210 -18.19 -15.80 1.39
N ILE A 211 -16.96 -16.06 1.82
CA ILE A 211 -16.68 -16.65 3.14
C ILE A 211 -17.03 -15.67 4.25
N TRP A 212 -16.55 -14.43 4.13
CA TRP A 212 -16.77 -13.37 5.11
C TRP A 212 -18.26 -13.05 5.30
N SER A 213 -19.03 -13.02 4.22
CA SER A 213 -20.47 -12.75 4.28
C SER A 213 -21.27 -13.81 5.08
N LYS A 214 -20.75 -15.04 5.19
CA LYS A 214 -21.41 -16.14 5.91
C LYS A 214 -21.05 -16.12 7.39
N ASN A 215 -19.79 -15.86 7.68
CA ASN A 215 -19.27 -15.82 9.03
C ASN A 215 -18.15 -14.79 9.12
N LYS A 216 -18.40 -13.71 9.86
CA LYS A 216 -17.46 -12.58 10.06
C LYS A 216 -16.36 -12.91 11.08
N ASP A 217 -15.81 -14.11 10.96
CA ASP A 217 -14.72 -14.61 11.77
C ASP A 217 -13.44 -14.62 10.94
N PHE A 218 -12.47 -13.81 11.36
CA PHE A 218 -11.24 -13.62 10.59
C PHE A 218 -10.35 -14.87 10.61
N GLN A 219 -10.34 -15.64 11.69
CA GLN A 219 -9.55 -16.88 11.73
C GLN A 219 -10.13 -17.93 10.77
N ASN A 220 -11.46 -18.07 10.74
CA ASN A 220 -12.17 -18.91 9.79
C ASN A 220 -11.93 -18.44 8.35
N LEU A 221 -11.92 -17.13 8.10
CA LEU A 221 -11.58 -16.57 6.79
C LEU A 221 -10.19 -17.02 6.32
N LEU A 222 -9.18 -16.93 7.20
CA LEU A 222 -7.82 -17.38 6.88
C LEU A 222 -7.74 -18.89 6.66
N ASP A 223 -8.44 -19.68 7.46
CA ASP A 223 -8.40 -21.14 7.35
C ASP A 223 -9.03 -21.63 6.04
N GLU A 224 -10.16 -21.04 5.64
CA GLU A 224 -10.79 -21.30 4.34
C GLU A 224 -9.93 -20.79 3.17
N ALA A 225 -9.26 -19.63 3.33
CA ALA A 225 -8.34 -19.10 2.33
C ALA A 225 -7.17 -20.07 2.07
N ILE A 226 -6.57 -20.62 3.14
CA ILE A 226 -5.49 -21.61 3.06
C ILE A 226 -5.94 -22.85 2.28
N ILE A 227 -7.16 -23.35 2.54
CA ILE A 227 -7.72 -24.50 1.82
C ILE A 227 -7.90 -24.18 0.34
N PHE A 228 -8.40 -22.98 0.02
CA PHE A 228 -8.63 -22.57 -1.36
C PHE A 228 -7.34 -22.38 -2.15
N ILE A 229 -6.33 -21.72 -1.58
CA ILE A 229 -5.04 -21.42 -2.23
C ILE A 229 -4.22 -22.69 -2.52
N LYS A 230 -4.41 -23.74 -1.71
CA LYS A 230 -3.70 -25.03 -1.87
C LYS A 230 -4.34 -26.01 -2.86
N LYS A 231 -5.56 -25.72 -3.34
CA LYS A 231 -6.24 -26.53 -4.34
C LYS A 231 -5.79 -26.14 -5.74
#